data_AF-A0A255HS31-F1
#
_entry.id   AF-A0A255HS31-F1
#
_cell.length_a   1.000
_cell.length_b   1.000
_cell.length_c   1.000
_cell.angle_alpha   90.00
_cell.angle_beta   90.00
_cell.angle_gamma   90.00
#
_symmetry.space_group_name_H-M   'P 1'
#
loop_
_entity.id
_entity.type
_entity.pdbx_description
1 polymer ?
#
loop_
_entity_poly.entity_id
_entity_poly.type
_entity_poly.pdbx_seq_one_letter_code
_entity_poly.pdbx_strand_id
1 'polypeptide(L)'
;MARSVFQGAIDYTRVRVVCGSFLPFNLQDQNTAMTPRGSLYFMAPQYRDDFSRENASGKLFFIHEMVHVWQWQLGYNCLWHGLLLALSGGYWRQRAYRYDSSVRGTTLASYNMEQQAELVSHYFGATELGLASMTARLPFLREVLGGFLQSPGNPALLPGRWLAR
;
A
#
# COMPACT_ATOMS: atom_id res chain seq x y z
N MET A 1 -14.18 -6.00 1.91
CA MET A 1 -13.00 -5.82 1.03
C MET A 1 -11.70 -5.98 1.82
N ALA A 2 -11.20 -5.01 2.58
CA ALA A 2 -9.86 -5.09 3.20
C ALA A 2 -9.62 -6.33 4.11
N ARG A 3 -10.65 -6.88 4.78
CA ARG A 3 -10.52 -8.12 5.57
C ARG A 3 -10.12 -9.35 4.76
N SER A 4 -10.40 -9.41 3.45
CA SER A 4 -9.93 -10.53 2.62
C SER A 4 -8.42 -10.49 2.39
N VAL A 5 -7.78 -9.33 2.55
CA VAL A 5 -6.35 -9.13 2.34
C VAL A 5 -5.56 -9.20 3.66
N PHE A 6 -5.98 -8.42 4.65
CA PHE A 6 -5.22 -8.25 5.90
C PHE A 6 -5.76 -9.10 7.07
N GLN A 7 -6.87 -9.81 6.87
CA GLN A 7 -7.48 -10.68 7.88
C GLN A 7 -7.73 -9.93 9.21
N GLY A 8 -7.07 -10.35 10.29
CA GLY A 8 -7.10 -9.71 11.61
C GLY A 8 -5.91 -8.81 11.92
N ALA A 9 -4.98 -8.59 10.97
CA ALA A 9 -3.75 -7.83 11.20
C ALA A 9 -3.97 -6.31 11.33
N ILE A 10 -5.15 -5.83 10.96
CA ILE A 10 -5.57 -4.43 11.12
C ILE A 10 -6.73 -4.37 12.10
N ASP A 11 -6.62 -3.50 13.10
CA ASP A 11 -7.76 -3.03 13.86
C ASP A 11 -8.55 -2.01 13.04
N TYR A 12 -9.54 -2.53 12.31
CA TYR A 12 -10.42 -1.73 11.45
C TYR A 12 -11.27 -0.71 12.22
N THR A 13 -11.48 -0.90 13.53
CA THR A 13 -12.29 0.04 14.34
C THR A 13 -11.60 1.39 14.53
N ARG A 14 -10.27 1.42 14.35
CA ARG A 14 -9.43 2.61 14.46
C ARG A 14 -9.20 3.32 13.12
N VAL A 15 -9.55 2.67 12.01
CA VAL A 15 -9.35 3.23 10.67
C VAL A 15 -10.39 4.30 10.39
N ARG A 16 -9.96 5.42 9.79
CA ARG A 16 -10.84 6.51 9.34
C ARG A 16 -10.54 6.80 7.88
N VAL A 17 -11.58 7.00 7.09
CA VAL A 17 -11.49 7.48 5.71
C VAL A 17 -12.03 8.91 5.72
N VAL A 18 -11.18 9.87 5.39
CA VAL A 18 -11.45 11.30 5.48
C VAL A 18 -11.46 11.89 4.08
N CYS A 19 -12.53 12.62 3.74
CA CYS A 19 -12.57 13.50 2.58
C CYS A 19 -11.90 14.82 2.96
N GLY A 20 -10.63 15.00 2.61
CA GLY A 20 -9.88 16.20 2.97
C GLY A 20 -8.37 16.03 2.87
N SER A 21 -7.67 17.15 3.07
CA SER A 21 -6.22 17.18 3.03
C SER A 21 -5.62 16.78 4.38
N PHE A 22 -4.59 15.94 4.35
CA PHE A 22 -3.72 15.72 5.50
C PHE A 22 -2.77 16.92 5.73
N LEU A 23 -2.29 17.53 4.65
CA LEU A 23 -1.34 18.64 4.72
C LEU A 23 -2.07 19.95 5.07
N PRO A 24 -1.43 20.85 5.85
CA PRO A 24 -2.03 22.15 6.15
C PRO A 24 -2.23 22.95 4.87
N PHE A 25 -3.21 23.86 4.90
CA PHE A 25 -3.54 24.76 3.79
C PHE A 25 -3.93 24.05 2.47
N ASN A 26 -4.43 22.81 2.52
CA ASN A 26 -4.79 22.01 1.34
C ASN A 26 -3.62 21.81 0.35
N LEU A 27 -2.39 21.72 0.87
CA LEU A 27 -1.20 21.50 0.04
C LEU A 27 -1.07 20.07 -0.50
N GLN A 28 -1.97 19.15 -0.13
CA GLN A 28 -2.04 17.82 -0.73
C GLN A 28 -2.56 17.91 -2.17
N ASP A 29 -1.90 17.24 -3.10
CA ASP A 29 -2.31 17.21 -4.50
C ASP A 29 -3.73 16.63 -4.64
N GLN A 30 -4.57 17.27 -5.46
CA GLN A 30 -6.00 16.96 -5.57
C GLN A 30 -6.29 15.55 -6.09
N ASN A 31 -5.33 14.90 -6.75
CA ASN A 31 -5.46 13.56 -7.30
C ASN A 31 -4.74 12.49 -6.47
N THR A 32 -4.47 12.78 -5.20
CA THR A 32 -3.73 11.87 -4.30
C THR A 32 -4.49 11.52 -3.05
N ALA A 33 -4.05 10.43 -2.42
CA ALA A 33 -4.37 10.07 -1.06
C ALA A 33 -3.10 10.11 -0.20
N MET A 34 -3.26 10.27 1.11
CA MET A 34 -2.17 10.15 2.06
C MET A 34 -2.64 9.37 3.29
N THR A 35 -1.84 8.41 3.73
CA THR A 35 -2.12 7.59 4.92
C THR A 35 -0.94 7.61 5.91
N PRO A 36 -0.69 8.74 6.59
CA PRO A 36 0.54 8.93 7.37
C PRO A 36 0.51 8.31 8.76
N ARG A 37 -0.70 8.17 9.35
CA ARG A 37 -0.90 7.73 10.76
C ARG A 37 -2.12 6.81 10.94
N GLY A 38 -2.40 5.95 9.96
CA GLY A 38 -3.49 4.97 10.03
C GLY A 38 -4.89 5.47 9.68
N SER A 39 -5.05 6.77 9.40
CA SER A 39 -6.23 7.34 8.75
C SER A 39 -5.88 7.67 7.29
N LEU A 40 -6.82 7.38 6.38
CA LEU A 40 -6.69 7.62 4.96
C LEU A 40 -7.30 8.97 4.62
N TYR A 41 -6.51 9.88 4.03
CA TYR A 41 -6.95 11.21 3.62
C TYR A 41 -7.03 11.26 2.10
N PHE A 42 -8.24 11.20 1.56
CA PHE A 42 -8.50 11.34 0.14
C PHE A 42 -8.95 12.76 -0.17
N MET A 43 -8.31 13.42 -1.13
CA MET A 43 -8.85 14.67 -1.67
C MET A 43 -10.19 14.42 -2.35
N ALA A 44 -11.07 15.42 -2.38
CA ALA A 44 -12.46 15.28 -2.84
C ALA A 44 -12.62 14.55 -4.20
N PRO A 45 -11.77 14.76 -5.22
CA PRO A 45 -11.87 14.02 -6.48
C PRO A 45 -11.67 12.50 -6.35
N GLN A 46 -10.88 12.07 -5.36
CA GLN A 46 -10.50 10.68 -5.12
C GLN A 46 -11.30 10.02 -4.00
N TYR A 47 -12.00 10.80 -3.17
CA TYR A 47 -12.84 10.27 -2.10
C TYR A 47 -14.07 9.54 -2.63
N ARG A 48 -14.45 8.46 -1.96
CA ARG A 48 -15.66 7.69 -2.22
C ARG A 48 -16.30 7.27 -0.91
N ASP A 49 -17.63 7.28 -0.87
CA ASP A 49 -18.40 6.83 0.30
C ASP A 49 -18.21 5.32 0.55
N ASP A 50 -18.07 4.54 -0.52
CA ASP A 50 -17.82 3.10 -0.46
C ASP A 50 -16.91 2.62 -1.59
N PHE A 51 -15.62 2.52 -1.29
CA PHE A 51 -14.59 2.01 -2.22
C PHE A 51 -14.83 0.57 -2.67
N SER A 52 -15.65 -0.23 -1.97
CA SER A 52 -15.97 -1.59 -2.41
C SER A 52 -16.91 -1.63 -3.62
N ARG A 53 -17.58 -0.51 -3.93
CA ARG A 53 -18.47 -0.34 -5.09
C ARG A 53 -17.78 0.29 -6.30
N GLU A 54 -16.54 0.74 -6.15
CA GLU A 54 -15.77 1.32 -7.24
C GLU A 54 -15.36 0.28 -8.31
N ASN A 55 -14.88 0.79 -9.44
CA ASN A 55 -14.21 -0.02 -10.45
C ASN A 55 -12.90 -0.64 -9.89
N ALA A 56 -12.26 -1.48 -10.70
CA ALA A 56 -11.02 -2.15 -10.31
C ALA A 56 -9.94 -1.18 -9.82
N SER A 57 -9.71 -0.07 -10.52
CA SER A 57 -8.70 0.93 -10.14
C SER A 57 -8.98 1.56 -8.78
N GLY A 58 -10.24 1.92 -8.49
CA GLY A 58 -10.61 2.49 -7.18
C GLY A 58 -10.45 1.49 -6.04
N LYS A 59 -10.79 0.21 -6.27
CA LYS A 59 -10.58 -0.88 -5.30
C LYS A 59 -9.09 -1.11 -5.02
N LEU A 60 -8.27 -1.14 -6.07
CA LEU A 60 -6.81 -1.28 -5.96
C LEU A 60 -6.19 -0.12 -5.19
N PHE A 61 -6.59 1.10 -5.52
CA PHE A 61 -6.11 2.31 -4.84
C PHE A 61 -6.46 2.31 -3.35
N PHE A 62 -7.68 1.88 -2.99
CA PHE A 62 -8.04 1.73 -1.58
C PHE A 62 -7.20 0.66 -0.87
N ILE A 63 -6.97 -0.49 -1.51
CA ILE A 63 -6.12 -1.55 -0.92
C ILE A 63 -4.67 -1.07 -0.76
N HIS A 64 -4.14 -0.30 -1.72
CA HIS A 64 -2.83 0.36 -1.60
C HIS A 64 -2.75 1.19 -0.33
N GLU A 65 -3.69 2.12 -0.12
CA GLU A 65 -3.71 2.97 1.07
C GLU A 65 -3.91 2.16 2.37
N MET A 66 -4.68 1.08 2.33
CA MET A 66 -4.82 0.17 3.47
C MET A 66 -3.51 -0.54 3.85
N VAL A 67 -2.55 -0.69 2.94
CA VAL A 67 -1.20 -1.20 3.28
C VAL A 67 -0.46 -0.20 4.15
N HIS A 68 -0.63 1.11 3.94
CA HIS A 68 -0.02 2.12 4.81
C HIS A 68 -0.67 2.14 6.20
N VAL A 69 -1.99 1.87 6.30
CA VAL A 69 -2.64 1.64 7.60
C VAL A 69 -2.01 0.43 8.30
N TRP A 70 -1.85 -0.68 7.58
CA TRP A 70 -1.24 -1.90 8.09
C TRP A 70 0.21 -1.65 8.57
N GLN A 71 1.02 -0.97 7.76
CA GLN A 71 2.38 -0.57 8.10
C GLN A 71 2.41 0.24 9.40
N TRP A 72 1.56 1.28 9.49
CA TRP A 72 1.45 2.12 10.67
C TRP A 72 1.05 1.34 11.92
N GLN A 73 0.03 0.48 11.83
CA GLN A 73 -0.44 -0.30 12.99
C GLN A 73 0.59 -1.33 13.48
N LEU A 74 1.47 -1.81 12.61
CA LEU A 74 2.62 -2.64 12.98
C LEU A 74 3.86 -1.85 13.43
N GLY A 75 3.77 -0.51 13.53
CA GLY A 75 4.82 0.35 14.09
C GLY A 75 5.74 1.02 13.06
N TYR A 76 5.43 0.96 11.77
CA TYR A 76 6.19 1.66 10.74
C TYR A 76 5.85 3.15 10.68
N ASN A 77 6.85 4.02 10.67
CA ASN A 77 6.64 5.46 10.55
C ASN A 77 6.45 5.87 9.08
N CYS A 78 5.23 5.69 8.55
CA CYS A 78 4.88 6.00 7.16
C CYS A 78 5.18 7.46 6.79
N LEU A 79 4.91 8.41 7.69
CA LEU A 79 5.18 9.84 7.44
C LEU A 79 6.68 10.11 7.23
N TRP A 80 7.53 9.58 8.10
CA TRP A 80 8.96 9.80 8.01
C TRP A 80 9.57 9.17 6.76
N HIS A 81 9.18 7.94 6.45
CA HIS A 81 9.70 7.24 5.27
C HIS A 81 9.14 7.78 3.95
N GLY A 82 7.89 8.24 3.94
CA GLY A 82 7.32 8.97 2.80
C GLY A 82 8.07 10.29 2.53
N LEU A 83 8.45 11.01 3.59
CA LEU A 83 9.30 12.21 3.44
C LEU A 83 10.69 11.86 2.90
N LEU A 84 11.34 10.80 3.40
CA LEU A 84 12.62 10.33 2.87
C LEU A 84 12.52 9.95 1.38
N LEU A 85 11.45 9.25 0.97
CA LEU A 85 11.17 8.96 -0.43
C LEU A 85 11.00 10.23 -1.26
N ALA A 86 10.30 11.24 -0.75
CA ALA A 86 10.14 12.51 -1.44
C ALA A 86 11.50 13.21 -1.64
N LEU A 87 12.31 13.29 -0.58
CA LEU A 87 13.63 13.92 -0.59
C LEU A 87 14.63 13.18 -1.50
N SER A 88 14.52 11.85 -1.61
CA SER A 88 15.33 11.06 -2.54
C SER A 88 14.81 11.07 -3.98
N GLY A 89 13.76 11.85 -4.29
CA GLY A 89 13.14 11.91 -5.61
C GLY A 89 12.37 10.64 -6.00
N GLY A 90 11.95 9.83 -5.02
CA GLY A 90 11.20 8.59 -5.23
C GLY A 90 9.86 8.81 -5.92
N TYR A 91 9.14 9.90 -5.63
CA TYR A 91 7.87 10.19 -6.28
C TYR A 91 8.02 10.75 -7.70
N TRP A 92 9.22 11.24 -8.07
CA TRP A 92 9.46 11.73 -9.42
C TRP A 92 9.37 10.57 -10.42
N ARG A 93 8.51 10.72 -11.43
CA ARG A 93 8.19 9.69 -12.44
C ARG A 93 7.78 8.34 -11.81
N GLN A 94 7.19 8.37 -10.61
CA GLN A 94 6.71 7.19 -9.89
C GLN A 94 7.80 6.14 -9.59
N ARG A 95 9.06 6.54 -9.37
CA ARG A 95 10.16 5.60 -9.09
C ARG A 95 9.92 4.73 -7.86
N ALA A 96 9.30 5.30 -6.82
CA ALA A 96 9.01 4.61 -5.57
C ALA A 96 8.00 3.47 -5.73
N TYR A 97 7.16 3.49 -6.76
CA TYR A 97 6.12 2.48 -7.01
C TYR A 97 6.62 1.33 -7.90
N ARG A 98 7.68 1.56 -8.68
CA ARG A 98 8.18 0.58 -9.64
C ARG A 98 8.94 -0.53 -8.93
N TYR A 99 8.64 -1.77 -9.27
CA TYR A 99 9.38 -2.95 -8.84
C TYR A 99 9.66 -3.86 -10.04
N ASP A 100 10.76 -4.61 -9.96
CA ASP A 100 11.14 -5.57 -11.00
C ASP A 100 10.61 -6.97 -10.65
N SER A 101 9.68 -7.48 -11.44
CA SER A 101 9.11 -8.83 -11.27
C SER A 101 10.01 -9.97 -11.79
N SER A 102 11.15 -9.64 -12.41
CA SER A 102 12.14 -10.64 -12.87
C SER A 102 13.09 -11.10 -11.76
N VAL A 103 13.24 -10.29 -10.69
CA VAL A 103 14.08 -10.62 -9.54
C VAL A 103 13.41 -11.72 -8.71
N ARG A 104 14.19 -12.74 -8.33
CA ARG A 104 13.73 -13.90 -7.55
C ARG A 104 14.39 -13.95 -6.17
N GLY A 105 13.78 -14.68 -5.25
CA GLY A 105 14.30 -14.87 -3.89
C GLY A 105 14.19 -13.62 -3.01
N THR A 106 13.39 -12.63 -3.42
CA THR A 106 13.08 -11.46 -2.59
C THR A 106 11.87 -11.74 -1.71
N THR A 107 11.78 -11.01 -0.61
CA THR A 107 10.63 -11.06 0.31
C THR A 107 9.99 -9.69 0.37
N LEU A 108 8.76 -9.58 0.87
CA LEU A 108 8.06 -8.31 1.00
C LEU A 108 8.90 -7.23 1.73
N ALA A 109 9.67 -7.62 2.76
CA ALA A 109 10.54 -6.72 3.51
C ALA A 109 11.70 -6.13 2.69
N SER A 110 12.03 -6.70 1.54
CA SER A 110 13.04 -6.17 0.60
C SER A 110 12.56 -4.94 -0.18
N TYR A 111 11.28 -4.60 -0.09
CA TYR A 111 10.65 -3.52 -0.84
C TYR A 111 10.37 -2.30 0.05
N ASN A 112 10.39 -1.11 -0.54
CA ASN A 112 10.02 0.13 0.16
C ASN A 112 8.50 0.18 0.42
N MET A 113 8.04 1.14 1.23
CA MET A 113 6.64 1.21 1.65
C MET A 113 5.61 1.30 0.51
N GLU A 114 5.93 2.00 -0.59
CA GLU A 114 5.07 2.15 -1.77
C GLU A 114 5.08 0.90 -2.63
N GLN A 115 6.25 0.26 -2.81
CA GLN A 115 6.35 -1.02 -3.51
C GLN A 115 5.59 -2.12 -2.78
N GLN A 116 5.65 -2.16 -1.45
CA GLN A 116 4.85 -3.11 -0.67
C GLN A 116 3.35 -2.89 -0.92
N ALA A 117 2.91 -1.64 -0.97
CA ALA A 117 1.54 -1.27 -1.23
C ALA A 117 1.06 -1.71 -2.63
N GLU A 118 1.89 -1.49 -3.65
CA GLU A 118 1.68 -1.98 -5.02
C GLU A 118 1.64 -3.52 -5.11
N LEU A 119 2.56 -4.22 -4.43
CA LEU A 119 2.62 -5.68 -4.47
C LEU A 119 1.34 -6.31 -3.88
N VAL A 120 0.87 -5.80 -2.74
CA VAL A 120 -0.34 -6.30 -2.07
C VAL A 120 -1.60 -5.93 -2.87
N SER A 121 -1.68 -4.70 -3.41
CA SER A 121 -2.81 -4.29 -4.25
C SER A 121 -2.88 -5.13 -5.52
N HIS A 122 -1.75 -5.41 -6.17
CA HIS A 122 -1.69 -6.28 -7.35
C HIS A 122 -2.07 -7.73 -7.04
N TYR A 123 -1.68 -8.25 -5.88
CA TYR A 123 -2.12 -9.57 -5.44
C TYR A 123 -3.63 -9.63 -5.29
N PHE A 124 -4.23 -8.64 -4.61
CA PHE A 124 -5.68 -8.51 -4.51
C PHE A 124 -6.36 -8.42 -5.89
N GLY A 125 -5.82 -7.61 -6.81
CA GLY A 125 -6.34 -7.51 -8.18
C GLY A 125 -6.26 -8.82 -8.96
N ALA A 126 -5.23 -9.62 -8.74
CA ALA A 126 -5.10 -10.94 -9.34
C ALA A 126 -6.09 -11.96 -8.75
N THR A 127 -6.23 -12.02 -7.42
CA THR A 127 -7.00 -13.09 -6.76
C THR A 127 -8.47 -12.77 -6.59
N GLU A 128 -8.83 -11.52 -6.30
CA GLU A 128 -10.21 -11.12 -6.00
C GLU A 128 -10.91 -10.50 -7.21
N LEU A 129 -10.16 -9.87 -8.11
CA LEU A 129 -10.71 -9.17 -9.28
C LEU A 129 -10.42 -9.87 -10.61
N GLY A 130 -9.54 -10.87 -10.63
CA GLY A 130 -9.20 -11.64 -11.84
C GLY A 130 -8.53 -10.82 -12.96
N LEU A 131 -7.85 -9.73 -12.62
CA LEU A 131 -7.25 -8.83 -13.63
C LEU A 131 -6.10 -9.52 -14.35
N ALA A 132 -6.25 -9.76 -15.66
CA ALA A 132 -5.33 -10.56 -16.46
C ALA A 132 -3.85 -10.12 -16.35
N SER A 133 -3.59 -8.80 -16.33
CA SER A 133 -2.23 -8.24 -16.20
C SER A 133 -1.56 -8.59 -14.86
N MET A 134 -2.34 -8.73 -13.79
CA MET A 134 -1.86 -9.07 -12.45
C MET A 134 -1.84 -10.58 -12.24
N THR A 135 -2.83 -11.30 -12.79
CA THR A 135 -2.87 -12.77 -12.80
C THR A 135 -1.63 -13.36 -13.46
N ALA A 136 -1.14 -12.76 -14.55
CA ALA A 136 0.11 -13.17 -15.19
C ALA A 136 1.34 -13.07 -14.26
N ARG A 137 1.29 -12.23 -13.22
CA ARG A 137 2.38 -12.02 -12.24
C ARG A 137 2.17 -12.81 -10.95
N LEU A 138 1.07 -13.54 -10.82
CA LEU A 138 0.68 -14.21 -9.59
C LEU A 138 1.76 -15.18 -9.03
N PRO A 139 2.54 -15.92 -9.84
CA PRO A 139 3.64 -16.72 -9.31
C PRO A 139 4.69 -15.89 -8.56
N PHE A 140 5.10 -14.74 -9.12
CA PHE A 140 6.03 -13.81 -8.48
C PHE A 140 5.42 -13.19 -7.21
N LEU A 141 4.16 -12.75 -7.29
CA LEU A 141 3.46 -12.13 -6.15
C LEU A 141 3.34 -13.11 -4.98
N ARG A 142 3.01 -14.39 -5.24
CA ARG A 142 2.94 -15.43 -4.20
C ARG A 142 4.28 -15.72 -3.54
N GLU A 143 5.37 -15.67 -4.29
CA GLU A 143 6.72 -15.84 -3.75
C GLU A 143 7.06 -14.69 -2.79
N VAL A 144 6.97 -13.44 -3.27
CA VAL A 144 7.33 -12.25 -2.48
C VAL A 144 6.43 -12.07 -1.25
N LEU A 145 5.13 -12.33 -1.41
CA LEU A 145 4.13 -12.19 -0.34
C LEU A 145 3.99 -13.43 0.53
N GLY A 146 4.81 -14.49 0.34
CA GLY A 146 4.64 -15.74 1.07
C GLY A 146 4.54 -15.57 2.59
N GLY A 147 5.41 -14.73 3.18
CA GLY A 147 5.35 -14.41 4.61
C GLY A 147 4.11 -13.59 5.01
N PHE A 148 3.67 -12.66 4.16
CA PHE A 148 2.46 -11.86 4.37
C PHE A 148 1.19 -12.73 4.32
N LEU A 149 1.09 -13.65 3.37
CA LEU A 149 -0.05 -14.55 3.22
C LEU A 149 -0.16 -15.54 4.39
N GLN A 150 0.97 -15.92 5.00
CA GLN A 150 1.01 -16.81 6.16
C GLN A 150 0.71 -16.07 7.47
N SER A 151 1.30 -14.89 7.67
CA SER A 151 1.18 -14.14 8.92
C SER A 151 1.19 -12.63 8.66
N PRO A 152 0.07 -12.04 8.22
CA PRO A 152 0.01 -10.63 7.88
C PRO A 152 0.28 -9.74 9.10
N GLY A 153 0.12 -10.23 10.33
CA GLY A 153 0.42 -9.49 11.55
C GLY A 153 1.90 -9.44 11.94
N ASN A 154 2.82 -10.01 11.15
CA ASN A 154 4.24 -10.08 11.49
C ASN A 154 4.98 -8.76 11.16
N PRO A 155 5.49 -8.01 12.15
CA PRO A 155 6.22 -6.75 11.89
C PRO A 155 7.52 -6.93 11.11
N ALA A 156 8.09 -8.14 11.05
CA ALA A 156 9.28 -8.42 10.23
C ALA A 156 9.02 -8.30 8.72
N LEU A 157 7.76 -8.19 8.29
CA LEU A 157 7.37 -7.96 6.90
C LEU A 157 7.46 -6.49 6.47
N LEU A 158 7.59 -5.57 7.42
CA LEU A 158 7.75 -4.14 7.15
C LEU A 158 9.05 -3.87 6.36
N PRO A 159 9.15 -2.74 5.65
CA PRO A 159 10.34 -2.42 4.89
C PRO A 159 11.60 -2.53 5.75
N GLY A 160 12.61 -3.23 5.24
CA GLY A 160 13.92 -3.35 5.88
C GLY A 160 14.60 -2.00 6.07
N ARG A 161 15.64 -1.96 6.91
CA ARG A 161 16.40 -0.72 7.18
C ARG A 161 16.91 -0.13 5.85
N TRP A 162 16.61 1.14 5.64
CA TRP A 162 16.86 1.97 4.44
C TRP A 162 18.34 2.11 3.99
N LEU A 163 19.28 1.33 4.53
CA LEU A 163 20.72 1.51 4.35
C LEU A 163 21.50 0.22 4.04
N ALA A 164 20.87 -0.80 3.48
CA ALA A 164 21.60 -1.99 3.02
C ALA A 164 21.17 -2.40 1.61
N ARG A 165 21.67 -1.67 0.62
CA ARG A 165 22.38 -2.19 -0.57
C ARG A 165 22.75 -1.06 -1.53
#